data_AF-A0AAP0WQT6-F1
#
_entry.id   AF-A0AAP0WQT6-F1
#
_cell.length_a   1.000
_cell.length_b   1.000
_cell.length_c   1.000
_cell.angle_alpha   90.00
_cell.angle_beta   90.00
_cell.angle_gamma   90.00
#
_symmetry.space_group_name_H-M   'P 1'
#
loop_
_entity.id
_entity.type
_entity.pdbx_description
1 polymer ?
#
loop_
_entity_poly.entity_id
_entity_poly.type
_entity_poly.pdbx_seq_one_letter_code
_entity_poly.pdbx_strand_id
1 'polypeptide(L)'
;MDTNPIAKTSQNPIQSKSHPPSSNTRQYPPGEAPHPIQVNISKTKKTYCKGKKSRKHTLHKVTQYKKRKDSLTAQGKRRYDHKQSGYGYGWQTKPVFHKKVIICYSFLFIA
;
A
#
# COMPACT_ATOMS: atom_id res chain seq x y z
N MET A 1 -37.87 25.16 -10.22
CA MET A 1 -38.77 24.09 -10.68
C MET A 1 -38.47 23.95 -12.17
N ASP A 2 -37.76 22.94 -12.68
CA ASP A 2 -37.62 21.57 -12.22
C ASP A 2 -36.38 20.87 -12.82
N THR A 3 -35.85 19.93 -12.03
CA THR A 3 -35.19 18.65 -12.41
C THR A 3 -33.87 18.60 -13.20
N ASN A 4 -32.81 18.28 -12.44
CA ASN A 4 -31.77 17.24 -12.60
C ASN A 4 -31.30 16.74 -13.99
N PRO A 5 -29.97 16.58 -14.20
CA PRO A 5 -29.41 15.80 -15.31
C PRO A 5 -29.45 14.28 -15.04
N ILE A 6 -29.86 13.52 -16.07
CA ILE A 6 -29.93 12.05 -16.09
C ILE A 6 -28.53 11.45 -16.33
N ALA A 7 -28.12 10.55 -15.45
CA ALA A 7 -26.97 9.69 -15.61
C ALA A 7 -27.16 8.67 -16.74
N LYS A 8 -26.11 8.39 -17.53
CA LYS A 8 -25.93 7.10 -18.19
C LYS A 8 -24.48 6.62 -18.09
N THR A 9 -24.32 5.64 -17.22
CA THR A 9 -23.30 4.59 -17.26
C THR A 9 -23.26 3.93 -18.64
N SER A 10 -22.06 3.76 -19.20
CA SER A 10 -21.76 2.61 -20.06
C SER A 10 -20.26 2.34 -20.01
N GLN A 11 -19.91 1.38 -19.15
CA GLN A 11 -18.65 0.65 -19.24
C GLN A 11 -18.69 -0.15 -20.55
N ASN A 12 -17.70 0.00 -21.43
CA ASN A 12 -17.47 -0.97 -22.50
C ASN A 12 -16.22 -1.80 -22.15
N PRO A 13 -16.33 -3.14 -22.13
CA PRO A 13 -15.24 -4.04 -21.82
C PRO A 13 -14.45 -4.37 -23.09
N ILE A 14 -13.12 -4.23 -23.07
CA ILE A 14 -12.26 -4.79 -24.13
C ILE A 14 -11.61 -6.05 -23.59
N GLN A 15 -12.08 -7.18 -24.11
CA GLN A 15 -11.53 -8.51 -23.91
C GLN A 15 -10.12 -8.63 -24.49
N SER A 16 -9.33 -9.38 -23.74
CA SER A 16 -7.93 -9.76 -23.88
C SER A 16 -7.57 -10.44 -25.21
N LYS A 17 -6.43 -10.06 -25.80
CA LYS A 17 -5.65 -10.92 -26.72
C LYS A 17 -4.59 -11.67 -25.93
N SER A 18 -4.67 -13.00 -25.94
CA SER A 18 -3.71 -13.92 -25.33
C SER A 18 -2.53 -14.19 -26.26
N HIS A 19 -1.30 -14.05 -25.77
CA HIS A 19 -0.11 -14.67 -26.36
C HIS A 19 0.24 -15.97 -25.59
N PRO A 20 0.79 -17.00 -26.28
CA PRO A 20 1.02 -18.33 -25.74
C PRO A 20 2.24 -18.38 -24.77
N PRO A 21 2.25 -19.31 -23.80
CA PRO A 21 3.35 -19.43 -22.85
C PRO A 21 4.48 -20.27 -23.44
N SER A 22 5.73 -19.81 -23.32
CA SER A 22 6.91 -20.64 -23.54
C SER A 22 7.89 -20.55 -22.38
N SER A 23 8.06 -21.74 -21.78
CA SER A 23 9.24 -22.32 -21.14
C SER A 23 9.87 -21.69 -19.88
N ASN A 24 9.75 -22.49 -18.81
CA ASN A 24 10.67 -22.66 -17.68
C ASN A 24 10.94 -21.45 -16.78
N THR A 25 10.02 -21.23 -15.85
CA THR A 25 10.37 -20.64 -14.55
C THR A 25 10.06 -21.67 -13.47
N ARG A 26 11.05 -22.00 -12.64
CA ARG A 26 10.90 -22.76 -11.40
C ARG A 26 9.77 -22.10 -10.60
N GLN A 27 8.59 -22.74 -10.58
CA GLN A 27 7.39 -22.12 -10.03
C GLN A 27 7.49 -22.07 -8.51
N TYR A 28 7.75 -20.90 -7.94
CA TYR A 28 7.17 -20.58 -6.64
C TYR A 28 5.66 -20.44 -6.85
N PRO A 29 4.81 -21.10 -6.05
CA PRO A 29 3.37 -21.03 -6.23
C PRO A 29 2.92 -19.55 -6.21
N PRO A 30 2.23 -19.06 -7.26
CA PRO A 30 1.78 -17.69 -7.33
C PRO A 30 0.58 -17.53 -6.39
N GLY A 31 0.82 -17.10 -5.15
CA GLY A 31 -0.28 -16.76 -4.24
C GLY A 31 0.04 -16.68 -2.76
N GLU A 32 1.13 -17.29 -2.29
CA GLU A 32 1.43 -17.25 -0.85
C GLU A 32 2.42 -16.12 -0.54
N ALA A 33 1.87 -15.03 0.01
CA ALA A 33 2.70 -14.06 0.71
C ALA A 33 3.45 -14.81 1.83
N PRO A 34 4.76 -14.57 2.02
CA PRO A 34 5.51 -15.21 3.09
C PRO A 34 4.77 -14.97 4.42
N HIS A 35 4.39 -16.08 5.06
CA HIS A 35 3.69 -16.05 6.34
C HIS A 35 4.55 -15.26 7.34
N PRO A 36 4.00 -14.21 7.99
CA PRO A 36 4.79 -13.38 8.87
C PRO A 36 5.30 -14.24 10.01
N ILE A 37 6.62 -14.24 10.23
CA ILE A 37 7.24 -14.86 11.41
C ILE A 37 6.57 -14.23 12.64
N GLN A 38 5.77 -15.01 13.35
CA GLN A 38 5.01 -14.54 14.50
C GLN A 38 5.95 -14.42 15.69
N VAL A 39 6.26 -13.20 16.10
CA VAL A 39 7.01 -12.91 17.32
C VAL A 39 6.06 -12.60 18.47
N ASN A 40 6.31 -13.16 19.66
CA ASN A 40 5.52 -12.87 20.85
C ASN A 40 6.02 -11.58 21.51
N ILE A 41 5.11 -10.61 21.68
CA ILE A 41 5.40 -9.30 22.30
C ILE A 41 4.28 -8.97 23.30
N SER A 42 4.66 -8.37 24.43
CA SER A 42 3.71 -7.99 25.46
C SER A 42 2.71 -6.93 24.98
N LYS A 43 1.43 -7.10 25.33
CA LYS A 43 0.34 -6.15 24.97
C LYS A 43 0.49 -4.79 25.67
N THR A 44 1.32 -4.71 26.70
CA THR A 44 1.62 -3.49 27.45
C THR A 44 3.13 -3.38 27.72
N LYS A 45 3.66 -2.16 27.69
CA LYS A 45 5.06 -1.87 28.06
C LYS A 45 5.15 -0.63 28.93
N LYS A 46 6.04 -0.62 29.93
CA LYS A 46 6.34 0.56 30.74
C LYS A 46 7.41 1.37 30.01
N THR A 47 7.06 2.53 29.48
CA THR A 47 7.99 3.40 28.73
C THR A 47 7.79 4.87 29.08
N TYR A 48 8.77 5.71 28.75
CA TYR A 48 8.75 7.13 29.06
C TYR A 48 7.77 7.88 28.16
N CYS A 49 6.80 8.57 28.76
CA CYS A 49 5.92 9.44 28.01
C CYS A 49 6.60 10.80 27.76
N LYS A 50 6.63 11.22 26.48
CA LYS A 50 7.16 12.54 26.07
C LYS A 50 6.09 13.65 26.12
N GLY A 51 4.86 13.33 26.53
CA GLY A 51 3.76 14.28 26.58
C GLY A 51 3.96 15.34 27.67
N LYS A 52 3.54 16.59 27.40
CA LYS A 52 3.64 17.71 28.34
C LYS A 52 3.01 17.42 29.72
N LYS A 53 1.93 16.63 29.72
CA LYS A 53 1.18 16.24 30.93
C LYS A 53 1.89 15.20 31.79
N SER A 54 2.81 14.44 31.23
CA SER A 54 3.46 13.34 31.95
C SER A 54 4.87 13.13 31.43
N ARG A 55 5.85 13.64 32.18
CA ARG A 55 7.30 13.41 31.98
C ARG A 55 7.79 12.24 32.84
N LYS A 56 7.05 11.14 32.83
CA LYS A 56 7.31 9.95 33.67
C LYS A 56 7.07 8.67 32.89
N HIS A 57 7.57 7.55 33.41
CA HIS A 57 7.33 6.24 32.84
C HIS A 57 5.92 5.76 33.18
N THR A 58 5.11 5.54 32.15
CA THR A 58 3.72 5.06 32.27
C THR A 58 3.55 3.73 31.56
N LEU A 59 2.44 3.04 31.82
CA LEU A 59 2.08 1.83 31.10
C LEU A 59 1.41 2.21 29.77
N HIS A 60 1.97 1.75 28.66
CA HIS A 60 1.48 2.01 27.31
C HIS A 60 0.95 0.74 26.68
N LYS A 61 -0.16 0.85 25.95
CA LYS A 61 -0.67 -0.25 25.12
C LYS A 61 0.17 -0.38 23.86
N VAL A 62 0.68 -1.58 23.63
CA VAL A 62 1.50 -1.89 22.45
C VAL A 62 0.57 -2.34 21.34
N THR A 63 0.65 -1.66 20.20
CA THR A 63 -0.10 -2.01 18.98
C THR A 63 0.85 -2.14 17.81
N GLN A 64 0.53 -3.02 16.88
CA GLN A 64 1.28 -3.14 15.63
C GLN A 64 0.93 -1.98 14.71
N TYR A 65 1.93 -1.28 14.20
CA TYR A 65 1.72 -0.30 13.14
C TYR A 65 1.27 -1.02 11.87
N LYS A 66 0.17 -0.53 11.29
CA LYS A 66 -0.26 -0.90 9.95
C LYS A 66 -0.25 0.35 9.07
N LYS A 67 0.34 0.22 7.88
CA LYS A 67 0.28 1.28 6.88
C LYS A 67 -1.18 1.52 6.50
N ARG A 68 -1.63 2.78 6.53
CA ARG A 68 -2.97 3.17 6.07
C ARG A 68 -3.01 3.27 4.54
N LYS A 69 -4.21 3.42 3.98
CA LYS A 69 -4.41 3.75 2.56
C LYS A 69 -3.69 5.06 2.23
N ASP A 70 -2.99 5.08 1.09
CA ASP A 70 -2.29 6.28 0.63
C ASP A 70 -3.31 7.38 0.27
N SER A 71 -3.04 8.62 0.70
CA SER A 71 -3.90 9.77 0.40
C SER A 71 -3.72 10.27 -1.03
N LEU A 72 -4.82 10.51 -1.73
CA LEU A 72 -4.82 11.07 -3.10
C LEU A 72 -4.43 12.55 -3.12
N THR A 73 -4.72 13.28 -2.05
CA THR A 73 -4.44 14.72 -1.95
C THR A 73 -2.99 15.01 -1.54
N ALA A 74 -2.20 13.98 -1.23
CA ALA A 74 -0.78 14.14 -0.97
C ALA A 74 -0.09 14.81 -2.18
N GLN A 75 0.75 15.81 -1.93
CA GLN A 75 1.42 16.57 -2.99
C GLN A 75 2.21 15.67 -3.96
N GLY A 76 2.88 14.64 -3.44
CA GLY A 76 3.62 13.67 -4.24
C GLY A 76 2.71 12.87 -5.19
N LYS A 77 1.52 12.48 -4.75
CA LYS A 77 0.54 11.75 -5.56
C LYS A 77 -0.06 12.64 -6.64
N ARG A 78 -0.47 13.86 -6.29
CA ARG A 78 -0.96 14.86 -7.27
C ARG A 78 0.07 15.12 -8.38
N ARG A 79 1.32 15.38 -8.00
CA ARG A 79 2.42 15.56 -8.96
C ARG A 79 2.65 14.32 -9.83
N TYR A 80 2.54 13.12 -9.27
CA TYR A 80 2.68 11.88 -10.04
C TYR A 80 1.55 11.73 -11.07
N ASP A 81 0.31 11.98 -10.66
CA ASP A 81 -0.88 11.84 -11.53
C ASP A 81 -0.85 12.83 -12.69
N HIS A 82 -0.50 14.11 -12.42
CA HIS A 82 -0.31 15.11 -13.47
C HIS A 82 0.85 14.77 -14.42
N LYS A 83 1.93 14.19 -13.90
CA LYS A 83 3.04 13.74 -14.75
C LYS A 83 2.63 12.54 -15.60
N GLN A 84 1.74 11.70 -15.09
CA GLN A 84 1.27 10.51 -15.77
C GLN A 84 0.14 10.81 -16.80
N SER A 85 -0.55 11.96 -16.70
CA SER A 85 -1.70 12.31 -17.55
C SER A 85 -1.35 12.92 -18.94
N GLY A 86 -0.22 12.51 -19.55
CA GLY A 86 0.26 13.00 -20.86
C GLY A 86 0.03 12.03 -22.04
N TYR A 87 0.55 12.37 -23.23
CA TYR A 87 0.32 11.69 -24.53
C TYR A 87 0.20 10.16 -24.43
N GLY A 88 -0.98 9.67 -24.81
CA GLY A 88 -1.57 8.37 -24.48
C GLY A 88 -0.97 7.10 -25.09
N TYR A 89 0.34 7.03 -25.25
CA TYR A 89 1.04 5.81 -25.66
C TYR A 89 1.75 5.10 -24.49
N GLY A 90 1.21 5.20 -23.27
CA GLY A 90 1.60 4.34 -22.15
C GLY A 90 2.95 4.66 -21.49
N TRP A 91 3.42 5.90 -21.56
CA TRP A 91 4.75 6.26 -21.05
C TRP A 91 4.81 6.28 -19.52
N GLN A 92 5.53 5.30 -18.95
CA GLN A 92 5.81 5.23 -17.52
C GLN A 92 6.81 6.33 -17.11
N THR A 93 6.36 7.32 -16.31
CA THR A 93 7.16 8.52 -16.04
C THR A 93 8.07 8.44 -14.80
N LYS A 94 7.99 7.35 -14.04
CA LYS A 94 8.82 7.04 -12.87
C LYS A 94 9.26 5.58 -12.86
N PRO A 95 10.48 5.27 -12.41
CA PRO A 95 10.95 3.90 -12.35
C PRO A 95 10.04 3.05 -11.45
N VAL A 96 9.61 1.90 -11.95
CA VAL A 96 8.95 0.86 -11.16
C VAL A 96 10.04 -0.06 -10.61
N PHE A 97 9.95 -0.42 -9.34
CA PHE A 97 10.90 -1.33 -8.71
C PHE A 97 10.48 -2.78 -8.95
N HIS A 98 11.23 -3.50 -9.79
CA HIS A 98 10.83 -4.82 -10.28
C HIS A 98 11.34 -6.00 -9.45
N LYS A 99 12.45 -5.84 -8.72
CA LYS A 99 13.08 -6.93 -7.97
C LYS A 99 12.85 -6.75 -6.47
N LYS A 100 11.80 -7.39 -5.94
CA LYS A 100 11.52 -7.34 -4.50
C LYS A 100 12.21 -8.50 -3.79
N VAL A 101 13.36 -8.23 -3.17
CA VAL A 101 13.97 -9.13 -2.20
C VAL A 101 13.79 -8.51 -0.82
N ILE A 102 12.80 -8.99 -0.08
CA ILE A 102 12.57 -8.61 1.32
C ILE A 102 12.30 -9.90 2.08
N ILE A 103 13.31 -10.39 2.79
CA ILE A 103 13.24 -11.64 3.56
C ILE A 103 12.56 -11.38 4.92
N CYS A 104 12.84 -10.22 5.53
CA CYS A 104 12.29 -9.81 6.82
C CYS A 104 11.68 -8.42 6.70
N TYR A 105 10.45 -8.25 7.19
CA TYR A 105 9.85 -6.92 7.35
C TYR A 105 10.14 -6.40 8.75
N SER A 106 10.55 -5.13 8.85
CA SER A 106 10.67 -4.47 10.15
C SER A 106 9.28 -4.25 10.75
N PHE A 107 9.01 -4.90 11.88
CA PHE A 107 7.79 -4.66 12.65
C PHE A 107 7.93 -3.38 13.47
N LEU A 108 7.11 -2.39 13.15
CA LEU A 108 7.03 -1.16 13.93
C LEU A 108 5.88 -1.28 14.95
N PHE A 109 6.18 -1.06 16.23
CA PHE A 109 5.20 -1.07 17.32
C PHE A 109 5.00 0.33 17.89
N ILE A 110 3.74 0.72 18.09
CA ILE A 110 3.35 2.00 18.67
C ILE A 110 2.99 1.78 20.14
N ALA A 111 3.49 2.66 21.02
CA ALA A 111 3.20 2.66 22.45
C ALA A 111 3.38 4.09 23.00
#